data_AF-A0A2D7XYY0-F1
#
_entry.id   AF-A0A2D7XYY0-F1
#
_cell.length_a   1.000
_cell.length_b   1.000
_cell.length_c   1.000
_cell.angle_alpha   90.00
_cell.angle_beta   90.00
_cell.angle_gamma   90.00
#
_symmetry.space_group_name_H-M   'P 1'
#
loop_
_entity.id
_entity.type
_entity.pdbx_description
1 polymer ?
#
loop_
_entity_poly.entity_id
_entity_poly.type
_entity_poly.pdbx_seq_one_letter_code
_entity_poly.pdbx_strand_id
1 'polypeptide(L)'
;MSDAFVLPLVIAGFLIVFPLFWCGVVGFIAYTGGWQSLAATYPAQPSGAAVWKHMTSGILGTGFLNFGQYSSILSVGKDARYIHLKVMPLFSIFHPQISIPVSDISRHGRGDSIFTTSYLSFADSTVKLRISNKLANWVMYSNE
;
A
#
# COMPACT_ATOMS: atom_id res chain seq x y z
N MET A 1 -44.69 -14.85 -13.15
CA MET A 1 -44.23 -14.71 -11.75
C MET A 1 -43.65 -13.31 -11.65
N SER A 2 -44.27 -12.48 -10.82
CA SER A 2 -44.19 -11.01 -10.87
C SER A 2 -42.80 -10.48 -10.58
N ASP A 3 -42.40 -9.43 -11.30
CA ASP A 3 -41.15 -8.68 -11.15
C ASP A 3 -40.85 -8.25 -9.70
N ALA A 4 -41.89 -8.22 -8.85
CA ALA A 4 -41.85 -7.97 -7.42
C ALA A 4 -40.90 -8.91 -6.63
N PHE A 5 -40.66 -10.15 -7.09
CA PHE A 5 -39.73 -11.08 -6.42
C PHE A 5 -38.35 -11.11 -7.08
N VAL A 6 -38.26 -10.77 -8.36
CA VAL A 6 -36.99 -10.77 -9.10
C VAL A 6 -36.09 -9.65 -8.62
N LEU A 7 -36.64 -8.45 -8.42
CA LEU A 7 -35.85 -7.29 -8.01
C LEU A 7 -35.20 -7.46 -6.61
N PRO A 8 -35.91 -7.89 -5.54
CA PRO A 8 -35.28 -8.18 -4.25
C PRO A 8 -34.23 -9.29 -4.33
N LEU A 9 -34.47 -10.34 -5.14
CA LEU A 9 -33.52 -11.43 -5.34
C LEU A 9 -32.24 -10.95 -6.03
N VAL A 10 -32.37 -10.11 -7.06
CA VAL A 10 -31.22 -9.50 -7.76
C VAL A 10 -30.44 -8.57 -6.82
N ILE A 11 -31.13 -7.76 -6.02
CA ILE A 11 -30.49 -6.89 -5.02
C ILE A 11 -29.76 -7.73 -3.97
N ALA A 12 -30.40 -8.76 -3.41
CA ALA A 12 -29.77 -9.65 -2.43
C ALA A 12 -28.57 -10.40 -3.03
N GLY A 13 -28.71 -10.91 -4.26
CA GLY A 13 -27.63 -11.52 -5.02
C GLY A 13 -26.46 -10.56 -5.24
N PHE A 14 -26.74 -9.33 -5.66
CA PHE A 14 -25.72 -8.30 -5.83
C PHE A 14 -25.00 -7.99 -4.51
N LEU A 15 -25.74 -7.80 -3.41
CA LEU A 15 -25.17 -7.50 -2.10
C LEU A 15 -24.29 -8.63 -1.53
N ILE A 16 -24.38 -9.86 -2.05
CA ILE A 16 -23.53 -10.98 -1.62
C ILE A 16 -22.39 -11.21 -2.62
N VAL A 17 -22.72 -11.32 -3.92
CA VAL A 17 -21.74 -11.64 -4.96
C VAL A 17 -20.77 -10.48 -5.17
N PHE A 18 -21.24 -9.24 -5.12
CA PHE A 18 -20.37 -8.08 -5.34
C PHE A 18 -19.29 -7.94 -4.26
N PRO A 19 -19.58 -8.00 -2.95
CA PRO A 19 -18.52 -7.99 -1.93
C PRO A 19 -17.54 -9.16 -2.05
N LEU A 20 -18.02 -10.37 -2.34
CA LEU A 20 -17.14 -11.53 -2.52
C LEU A 20 -16.20 -11.37 -3.72
N PHE A 21 -16.75 -10.93 -4.86
CA PHE A 21 -15.98 -10.62 -6.05
C PHE A 21 -14.96 -9.51 -5.77
N TRP A 22 -15.39 -8.43 -5.11
CA TRP A 22 -14.53 -7.30 -4.77
C TRP A 22 -13.41 -7.69 -3.80
N CYS A 23 -13.68 -8.50 -2.78
CA CYS A 23 -12.67 -9.08 -1.91
C CYS A 23 -11.66 -9.91 -2.71
N GLY A 24 -12.12 -10.70 -3.69
CA GLY A 24 -11.26 -11.43 -4.61
C GLY A 24 -10.32 -10.51 -5.41
N VAL A 25 -10.85 -9.43 -5.98
CA VAL A 25 -10.06 -8.43 -6.72
C VAL A 25 -9.01 -7.77 -5.80
N VAL A 26 -9.41 -7.32 -4.60
CA VAL A 26 -8.50 -6.69 -3.63
C VAL A 26 -7.40 -7.65 -3.19
N GLY A 27 -7.74 -8.91 -2.91
CA GLY A 27 -6.76 -9.94 -2.54
C GLY A 27 -5.79 -10.26 -3.69
N PHE A 28 -6.29 -10.32 -4.93
CA PHE A 28 -5.46 -10.54 -6.11
C PHE A 28 -4.45 -9.42 -6.31
N ILE A 29 -4.86 -8.15 -6.13
CA ILE A 29 -3.95 -6.99 -6.21
C ILE A 29 -2.89 -7.05 -5.10
N ALA A 30 -3.27 -7.43 -3.88
CA ALA A 30 -2.33 -7.54 -2.76
C ALA A 30 -1.23 -8.57 -3.02
N TYR A 31 -1.62 -9.71 -3.61
CA TYR A 31 -0.72 -10.80 -3.94
C TYR A 31 0.19 -10.45 -5.12
N THR A 32 -0.40 -10.01 -6.24
CA THR A 32 0.35 -9.70 -7.47
C THR A 32 1.18 -8.42 -7.38
N GLY A 33 0.72 -7.43 -6.60
CA GLY A 33 1.45 -6.19 -6.34
C GLY A 33 2.63 -6.33 -5.38
N GLY A 34 2.86 -7.54 -4.84
CA GLY A 34 3.98 -7.82 -3.94
C GLY A 34 3.78 -7.34 -2.49
N TRP A 35 2.59 -6.87 -2.12
CA TRP A 35 2.32 -6.42 -0.75
C TRP A 35 2.48 -7.55 0.25
N GLN A 36 1.90 -8.72 -0.06
CA GLN A 36 2.00 -9.90 0.81
C GLN A 36 3.46 -10.37 1.00
N SER A 37 4.24 -10.36 -0.08
CA SER A 37 5.67 -10.68 0.01
C SER A 37 6.42 -9.67 0.87
N LEU A 38 6.14 -8.37 0.71
CA LEU A 38 6.79 -7.33 1.50
C LEU A 38 6.39 -7.40 2.97
N ALA A 39 5.13 -7.72 3.27
CA ALA A 39 4.64 -7.92 4.63
C ALA A 39 5.20 -9.17 5.30
N ALA A 40 5.49 -10.23 4.53
CA ALA A 40 6.15 -11.42 5.04
C ALA A 40 7.61 -11.14 5.42
N THR A 41 8.33 -10.36 4.59
CA THR A 41 9.72 -9.94 4.90
C THR A 41 9.77 -8.92 6.04
N TYR A 42 8.86 -7.95 6.03
CA TYR A 42 8.84 -6.82 6.96
C TYR A 42 7.51 -6.76 7.74
N PRO A 43 7.30 -7.69 8.70
CA PRO A 43 6.06 -7.77 9.45
C PRO A 43 5.80 -6.50 10.29
N ALA A 44 4.55 -6.32 10.70
CA ALA A 44 4.12 -5.19 11.50
C ALA A 44 4.92 -5.07 12.82
N GLN A 45 5.53 -3.91 13.04
CA GLN A 45 6.18 -3.54 14.30
C GLN A 45 5.36 -2.48 15.04
N PRO A 46 5.55 -2.33 16.37
CA PRO A 46 4.88 -1.30 17.15
C PRO A 46 5.10 0.10 16.56
N SER A 47 4.01 0.83 16.31
CA SER A 47 4.04 2.14 15.63
C SER A 47 3.53 3.27 16.54
N GLY A 48 3.66 3.12 17.86
CA GLY A 48 3.09 4.05 18.85
C GLY A 48 3.68 5.45 18.84
N ALA A 49 4.95 5.58 18.42
CA ALA A 49 5.63 6.87 18.26
C ALA A 49 5.63 7.38 16.80
N ALA A 50 5.03 6.63 15.88
CA ALA A 50 5.10 6.95 14.46
C ALA A 50 4.24 8.16 14.10
N VAL A 51 4.81 9.10 13.34
CA VAL A 51 4.07 10.20 12.72
C VAL A 51 3.47 9.72 11.41
N TRP A 52 2.16 9.87 11.24
CA TRP A 52 1.44 9.34 10.07
C TRP A 52 1.04 10.41 9.06
N LYS A 53 1.18 10.09 7.78
CA LYS A 53 0.51 10.77 6.67
C LYS A 53 -0.50 9.83 6.03
N HIS A 54 -1.76 10.26 5.99
CA HIS A 54 -2.87 9.49 5.43
C HIS A 54 -3.16 9.91 3.98
N MET A 55 -3.92 9.07 3.28
CA MET A 55 -4.39 9.33 1.90
C MET A 55 -3.27 9.70 0.93
N THR A 56 -2.12 9.06 1.10
CA THR A 56 -0.98 9.19 0.19
C THR A 56 -1.11 8.23 -0.98
N SER A 57 -0.32 8.50 -2.03
CA SER A 57 -0.25 7.66 -3.21
C SER A 57 1.12 7.00 -3.31
N GLY A 58 1.13 5.69 -3.53
CA GLY A 58 2.34 4.90 -3.74
C GLY A 58 2.08 3.76 -4.70
N ILE A 59 3.14 3.29 -5.36
CA ILE A 59 3.07 2.17 -6.30
C ILE A 59 4.07 1.12 -5.85
N LEU A 60 3.59 -0.09 -5.56
CA LEU A 60 4.44 -1.24 -5.32
C LEU A 60 4.53 -2.07 -6.60
N GLY A 61 5.73 -2.57 -6.86
CA GLY A 61 5.98 -3.45 -8.00
C GLY A 61 7.28 -4.23 -7.86
N THR A 62 7.36 -5.37 -8.53
CA THR A 62 8.57 -6.17 -8.66
C THR A 62 9.20 -5.89 -10.03
N GLY A 63 10.41 -5.32 -10.04
CA GLY A 63 11.12 -5.03 -11.29
C GLY A 63 10.39 -4.01 -12.19
N PHE A 64 9.98 -4.45 -13.39
CA PHE A 64 9.31 -3.60 -14.40
C PHE A 64 7.78 -3.57 -14.25
N LEU A 65 7.21 -4.48 -13.46
CA LEU A 65 5.76 -4.67 -13.33
C LEU A 65 5.23 -3.89 -12.11
N ASN A 66 4.50 -2.81 -12.39
CA ASN A 66 3.92 -1.91 -11.40
C ASN A 66 2.42 -2.19 -11.17
N PHE A 67 2.08 -3.37 -10.64
CA PHE A 67 0.67 -3.77 -10.48
C PHE A 67 -0.01 -3.23 -9.21
N GLY A 68 0.75 -2.91 -8.16
CA GLY A 68 0.20 -2.43 -6.89
C GLY A 68 0.07 -0.91 -6.85
N GLN A 69 -0.89 -0.32 -7.57
CA GLN A 69 -1.13 1.12 -7.50
C GLN A 69 -2.07 1.48 -6.34
N TYR A 70 -1.51 2.07 -5.28
CA TYR A 70 -2.23 2.51 -4.09
C TYR A 70 -2.40 4.03 -4.13
N SER A 71 -3.35 4.53 -4.92
CA SER A 71 -3.62 5.97 -5.00
C SER A 71 -4.59 6.41 -3.92
N SER A 72 -4.22 7.41 -3.12
CA SER A 72 -5.04 8.02 -2.06
C SER A 72 -5.53 7.06 -0.96
N ILE A 73 -5.04 5.82 -0.92
CA ILE A 73 -5.41 4.80 0.05
C ILE A 73 -4.25 4.38 0.95
N LEU A 74 -3.02 4.80 0.63
CA LEU A 74 -1.82 4.45 1.38
C LEU A 74 -1.63 5.44 2.53
N SER A 75 -1.38 4.94 3.73
CA SER A 75 -0.90 5.72 4.86
C SER A 75 0.54 5.33 5.15
N VAL A 76 1.40 6.34 5.24
CA VAL A 76 2.83 6.16 5.54
C VAL A 76 3.11 6.75 6.91
N GLY A 77 3.54 5.90 7.82
CA GLY A 77 4.04 6.26 9.14
C GLY A 77 5.56 6.28 9.13
N LYS A 78 6.17 7.20 9.86
CA LYS A 78 7.61 7.17 10.11
C LYS A 78 7.91 7.29 11.59
N ASP A 79 8.87 6.53 12.05
CA ASP A 79 9.48 6.63 13.38
C ASP A 79 11.01 6.62 13.23
N ALA A 80 11.76 6.79 14.32
CA ALA A 80 13.22 6.80 14.31
C ALA A 80 13.85 5.50 13.77
N ARG A 81 13.13 4.37 13.86
CA ARG A 81 13.64 3.04 13.49
C ARG A 81 12.99 2.45 12.24
N TYR A 82 11.71 2.77 11.99
CA TYR A 82 10.91 2.11 10.96
C TYR A 82 10.09 3.10 10.14
N ILE A 83 9.82 2.70 8.90
CA ILE A 83 8.78 3.27 8.05
C ILE A 83 7.64 2.27 7.97
N HIS A 84 6.48 2.70 8.42
CA HIS A 84 5.28 1.91 8.47
C HIS A 84 4.41 2.20 7.24
N LEU A 85 3.89 1.16 6.61
CA LEU A 85 2.94 1.27 5.51
C LEU A 85 1.67 0.55 5.90
N LYS A 86 0.53 1.25 5.79
CA LYS A 86 -0.80 0.65 5.95
C LYS A 86 -1.75 1.22 4.93
N VAL A 87 -2.70 0.43 4.46
CA VAL A 87 -3.79 0.92 3.61
C VAL A 87 -5.00 1.32 4.46
N MET A 88 -5.99 1.97 3.85
CA MET A 88 -7.28 2.24 4.52
C MET A 88 -7.93 0.94 5.05
N PRO A 89 -8.68 1.02 6.17
CA PRO A 89 -9.26 -0.17 6.82
C PRO A 89 -10.11 -1.06 5.91
N LEU A 90 -10.79 -0.48 4.91
CA LEU A 90 -11.59 -1.24 3.95
C LEU A 90 -10.75 -2.22 3.11
N PHE A 91 -9.48 -1.92 2.89
CA PHE A 91 -8.56 -2.73 2.10
C PHE A 91 -7.53 -3.47 2.97
N SER A 92 -7.53 -3.29 4.29
CA SER A 92 -6.48 -3.82 5.17
C SER A 92 -6.51 -5.34 5.34
N ILE A 93 -7.66 -5.98 5.08
CA ILE A 93 -7.84 -7.44 5.24
C ILE A 93 -6.77 -8.23 4.50
N PHE A 94 -6.46 -7.83 3.26
CA PHE A 94 -5.42 -8.46 2.43
C PHE A 94 -4.11 -7.67 2.40
N HIS A 95 -4.02 -6.57 3.13
CA HIS A 95 -2.88 -5.67 3.15
C HIS A 95 -2.44 -5.43 4.59
N PRO A 96 -1.83 -6.44 5.24
CA PRO A 96 -1.30 -6.30 6.59
C PRO A 96 -0.32 -5.14 6.67
N GLN A 97 -0.22 -4.51 7.84
CA GLN A 97 0.72 -3.42 8.07
C GLN A 97 2.16 -3.91 7.87
N ILE A 98 2.96 -3.13 7.16
CA ILE A 98 4.36 -3.41 6.87
C ILE A 98 5.21 -2.43 7.67
N SER A 99 6.31 -2.89 8.26
CA SER A 99 7.24 -2.02 9.01
C SER A 99 8.67 -2.28 8.58
N ILE A 100 9.21 -1.34 7.80
CA ILE A 100 10.50 -1.48 7.11
C ILE A 100 11.56 -0.71 7.89
N PRO A 101 12.68 -1.33 8.31
CA PRO A 101 13.76 -0.62 8.98
C PRO A 101 14.32 0.50 8.10
N VAL A 102 14.59 1.67 8.69
CA VAL A 102 15.20 2.79 7.95
C VAL A 102 16.58 2.42 7.40
N SER A 103 17.32 1.54 8.09
CA SER A 103 18.61 0.99 7.64
C SER A 103 18.55 0.24 6.31
N ASP A 104 17.41 -0.35 5.99
CA ASP A 104 17.26 -1.26 4.86
C ASP A 104 16.75 -0.54 3.61
N ILE A 105 16.50 0.77 3.71
CA ILE A 105 15.89 1.56 2.67
C ILE A 105 16.97 2.27 1.87
N SER A 106 17.06 1.91 0.59
CA SER A 106 17.91 2.58 -0.38
C SER A 106 17.06 3.37 -1.37
N ARG A 107 17.31 4.67 -1.48
CA ARG A 107 16.62 5.54 -2.43
C ARG A 107 17.32 5.50 -3.79
N HIS A 108 16.56 5.13 -4.82
CA HIS A 108 16.99 5.13 -6.20
C HIS A 108 16.10 6.10 -7.00
N GLY A 109 16.66 7.21 -7.48
CA GLY A 109 15.89 8.23 -8.20
C GLY A 109 16.76 9.35 -8.76
N ARG A 110 16.41 9.83 -9.97
CA ARG A 110 17.09 10.89 -10.70
C ARG A 110 16.75 12.26 -10.10
N GLY A 111 17.75 13.14 -10.05
CA GLY A 111 17.78 14.39 -9.30
C GLY A 111 16.61 15.37 -9.45
N ASP A 112 16.59 16.27 -8.46
CA ASP A 112 16.35 17.72 -8.52
C ASP A 112 14.99 18.27 -9.00
N SER A 113 14.07 17.45 -9.51
CA SER A 113 12.76 17.94 -9.95
C SER A 113 11.62 17.62 -8.98
N ILE A 114 10.88 18.65 -8.62
CA ILE A 114 9.70 18.64 -7.73
C ILE A 114 8.54 17.76 -8.23
N PHE A 115 8.55 17.38 -9.51
CA PHE A 115 7.57 16.46 -10.13
C PHE A 115 8.09 15.03 -10.29
N THR A 116 9.33 14.74 -9.90
CA THR A 116 9.93 13.40 -10.03
C THR A 116 9.43 12.46 -8.92
N THR A 117 9.26 11.19 -9.26
CA THR A 117 8.88 10.13 -8.33
C THR A 117 10.15 9.39 -7.87
N SER A 118 10.25 9.07 -6.59
CA SER A 118 11.37 8.30 -6.02
C SER A 118 11.03 6.83 -5.90
N TYR A 119 12.01 5.95 -6.16
CA TYR A 119 11.92 4.54 -5.84
C TYR A 119 12.67 4.29 -4.53
N LEU A 120 11.98 3.67 -3.57
CA LEU A 120 12.58 3.08 -2.39
C LEU A 120 12.73 1.58 -2.68
N SER A 121 13.95 1.10 -2.67
CA SER A 121 14.26 -0.33 -2.69
C SER A 121 14.60 -0.78 -1.28
N PHE A 122 14.25 -2.01 -0.96
CA PHE A 122 14.47 -2.60 0.35
C PHE A 122 15.52 -3.70 0.23
N ALA A 123 16.47 -3.75 1.15
CA ALA A 123 17.61 -4.68 1.08
C ALA A 123 17.16 -6.14 0.93
N ASP A 124 16.14 -6.56 1.67
CA ASP A 124 15.67 -7.96 1.71
C ASP A 124 14.41 -8.21 0.87
N SER A 125 14.05 -7.28 -0.03
CA SER A 125 12.90 -7.49 -0.91
C SER A 125 13.14 -7.00 -2.34
N THR A 126 12.67 -7.79 -3.30
CA THR A 126 12.65 -7.40 -4.73
C THR A 126 11.56 -6.36 -5.04
N VAL A 127 10.65 -6.11 -4.10
CA VAL A 127 9.55 -5.14 -4.25
C VAL A 127 10.11 -3.74 -4.08
N LYS A 128 9.77 -2.84 -5.00
CA LYS A 128 10.12 -1.42 -4.94
C LYS A 128 8.88 -0.61 -4.63
N LEU A 129 9.02 0.36 -3.73
CA LEU A 129 7.99 1.34 -3.44
C LEU A 129 8.29 2.64 -4.17
N ARG A 130 7.43 2.98 -5.12
CA ARG A 130 7.48 4.23 -5.86
C ARG A 130 6.53 5.24 -5.21
N ILE A 131 7.06 6.35 -4.70
CA ILE A 131 6.31 7.42 -4.03
C ILE A 131 6.75 8.80 -4.52
N SER A 132 5.90 9.82 -4.33
CA SER A 132 6.24 11.20 -4.72
C SER A 132 7.49 11.69 -4.00
N ASN A 133 8.31 12.53 -4.65
CA ASN A 133 9.52 13.10 -4.04
C ASN A 133 9.24 13.82 -2.72
N LYS A 134 8.13 14.54 -2.62
CA LYS A 134 7.72 15.21 -1.37
C LYS A 134 7.54 14.20 -0.22
N LEU A 135 6.93 13.05 -0.51
CA LEU A 135 6.74 12.01 0.49
C LEU A 135 8.06 11.31 0.80
N ALA A 136 8.86 10.97 -0.21
CA ALA A 136 10.18 10.36 -0.03
C ALA A 136 11.11 11.26 0.81
N ASN A 137 11.14 12.56 0.53
CA ASN A 137 11.95 13.50 1.31
C ASN A 137 11.46 13.59 2.76
N TRP A 138 10.14 13.67 2.98
CA TRP A 138 9.59 13.70 4.34
C TRP A 138 9.86 12.40 5.12
N VAL A 139 9.88 11.26 4.42
CA VAL A 139 10.19 9.95 4.99
C VAL A 139 11.67 9.83 5.35
N MET A 140 12.58 10.25 4.45
CA MET A 140 14.02 10.04 4.60
C MET A 140 14.72 11.13 5.42
N TYR A 141 14.24 12.37 5.36
CA TYR A 141 14.82 13.48 6.12
C TYR A 141 13.97 13.74 7.36
N SER A 142 14.58 13.60 8.54
CA SER A 142 14.06 14.23 9.75
C SER A 142 14.22 15.73 9.56
N ASN A 143 13.13 16.46 9.38
CA ASN A 143 13.17 17.88 9.68
C ASN A 143 13.47 17.97 11.16
N GLU A 144 14.67 18.48 11.47
CA GLU A 144 14.91 19.32 12.63
C GLU A 144 13.82 20.40 12.74
#